data_AF-A0A9Q1LUK1-F1
#
_entry.id   AF-A0A9Q1LUK1-F1
#
_cell.length_a   1.000
_cell.length_b   1.000
_cell.length_c   1.000
_cell.angle_alpha   90.00
_cell.angle_beta   90.00
_cell.angle_gamma   90.00
#
_symmetry.space_group_name_H-M   'P 1'
#
loop_
_entity.id
_entity.type
_entity.pdbx_description
1 polymer ?
#
loop_
_entity_poly.entity_id
_entity_poly.type
_entity_poly.pdbx_seq_one_letter_code
_entity_poly.pdbx_strand_id
1 'polypeptide(L)'
;MSRSVDDLGTTKSDPSKKPVFLTKAQREELALKRRHEEIAEQKRRSEQFLQQQGANRPSSTDNNDHDRDHRDRDRSDYHRSRDREREAERRKRDRERDEEVRERERARLEKLAEREREKELDAIKEQYLGSKKPKKRVIKPSEKFRFSFDWENTEDTSRDMNALYQNPHEARLLFGRGFRAGMDRREQKKLAAKNERELRDEIRKKDGVEESAIEAAALKKKELDADMYDTFDMRVDRHWSDKKLEEMTERDWRIFREDHNISYKGSRIPRPMRNWVESKLTTELLKAVERAGYKKPSPIQMAAIPLGLQQRDVIGVAETGSVFYDLKQMLTQSNSPVPPELARHEASKFKPGSIPDRPPRRNDTVFVH
;
A
#
# COMPACT_ATOMS: atom_id res chain seq x y z
N MET A 1 17.58 -61.74 -60.92
CA MET A 1 17.07 -60.60 -61.72
C MET A 1 16.62 -59.53 -60.72
N SER A 2 17.47 -58.64 -60.21
CA SER A 2 17.90 -57.35 -60.78
C SER A 2 16.76 -56.47 -61.32
N ARG A 3 16.33 -55.47 -60.53
CA ARG A 3 16.60 -54.03 -60.79
C ARG A 3 15.94 -53.10 -59.74
N SER A 4 16.71 -52.09 -59.32
CA SER A 4 16.30 -50.85 -58.65
C SER A 4 15.44 -49.96 -59.55
N VAL A 5 14.53 -49.17 -58.97
CA VAL A 5 14.33 -47.72 -59.25
C VAL A 5 13.65 -47.09 -58.01
N ASP A 6 14.39 -46.16 -57.41
CA ASP A 6 14.04 -44.89 -56.74
C ASP A 6 12.58 -44.56 -56.41
N ASP A 7 12.32 -44.16 -55.16
CA ASP A 7 11.86 -42.80 -54.79
C ASP A 7 11.29 -42.76 -53.36
N LEU A 8 12.10 -42.36 -52.37
CA LEU A 8 11.59 -41.69 -51.16
C LEU A 8 12.64 -40.69 -50.66
N GLY A 9 12.39 -39.43 -51.01
CA GLY A 9 13.23 -38.27 -50.70
C GLY A 9 13.61 -38.14 -49.22
N THR A 10 14.91 -37.92 -49.03
CA THR A 10 15.53 -37.55 -47.76
C THR A 10 15.15 -36.12 -47.39
N THR A 11 14.19 -35.94 -46.48
CA THR A 11 14.01 -34.63 -45.81
C THR A 11 15.01 -34.54 -44.66
N LYS A 12 16.13 -33.85 -44.92
CA LYS A 12 17.05 -33.43 -43.86
C LYS A 12 16.26 -32.56 -42.87
N SER A 13 16.01 -33.07 -41.67
CA SER A 13 15.42 -32.29 -40.58
C SER A 13 16.48 -31.33 -40.03
N ASP A 14 16.21 -30.04 -40.18
CA ASP A 14 17.00 -28.96 -39.60
C ASP A 14 17.18 -29.18 -38.09
N PRO A 15 18.41 -29.24 -37.54
CA PRO A 15 18.65 -29.48 -36.12
C PRO A 15 18.15 -28.35 -35.21
N SER A 16 17.65 -27.25 -35.78
CA SER A 16 17.13 -26.06 -35.11
C SER A 16 15.66 -26.16 -34.67
N LYS A 17 14.93 -27.21 -35.05
CA LYS A 17 13.52 -27.43 -34.66
C LYS A 17 13.32 -28.51 -33.59
N LYS A 18 14.20 -28.55 -32.58
CA LYS A 18 13.90 -29.26 -31.32
C LYS A 18 13.43 -28.24 -30.29
N PRO A 19 12.23 -28.37 -29.69
CA PRO A 19 11.78 -27.42 -28.68
C PRO A 19 12.71 -27.50 -27.46
N VAL A 20 13.44 -26.41 -27.20
CA VAL A 20 14.30 -26.26 -26.02
C VAL A 20 13.44 -25.76 -24.86
N PHE A 21 13.36 -26.54 -23.79
CA PHE A 21 12.66 -26.14 -22.58
C PHE A 21 13.51 -25.14 -21.79
N LEU A 22 13.21 -23.85 -21.94
CA LEU A 22 13.79 -22.77 -21.14
C LEU A 22 13.19 -22.75 -19.73
N THR A 23 14.02 -22.58 -18.72
CA THR A 23 13.57 -22.41 -17.32
C THR A 23 12.74 -21.14 -17.17
N LYS A 24 11.93 -21.04 -16.10
CA LYS A 24 11.04 -19.87 -15.87
C LYS A 24 11.84 -18.55 -15.84
N ALA A 25 12.98 -18.55 -15.14
CA ALA A 25 13.87 -17.39 -15.07
C ALA A 25 14.43 -16.99 -16.46
N GLN A 26 14.84 -17.97 -17.28
CA GLN A 26 15.34 -17.71 -18.63
C GLN A 26 14.26 -17.15 -19.57
N ARG A 27 12.99 -17.54 -19.38
CA ARG A 27 11.85 -16.97 -20.14
C ARG A 27 11.55 -15.52 -19.73
N GLU A 28 11.61 -15.22 -18.44
CA GLU A 28 11.41 -13.87 -17.92
C GLU A 28 12.53 -12.93 -18.41
N GLU A 29 13.79 -13.39 -18.40
CA GLU A 29 14.93 -12.62 -18.91
C GLU A 29 14.84 -12.36 -20.42
N LEU A 30 14.45 -13.36 -21.22
CA LEU A 30 14.21 -13.18 -22.66
C LEU A 30 13.06 -12.21 -22.95
N ALA A 31 12.01 -12.23 -22.14
CA ALA A 31 10.89 -11.28 -22.27
C ALA A 31 11.32 -9.85 -21.94
N LEU A 32 12.12 -9.67 -20.88
CA LEU A 32 12.70 -8.36 -20.54
C LEU A 32 13.64 -7.86 -21.64
N LYS A 33 14.49 -8.73 -22.19
CA LYS A 33 15.40 -8.38 -23.28
C LYS A 33 14.64 -7.93 -24.54
N ARG A 34 13.57 -8.65 -24.91
CA ARG A 34 12.68 -8.22 -26.01
C ARG A 34 12.02 -6.87 -25.74
N ARG A 35 11.56 -6.63 -24.51
CA ARG A 35 10.96 -5.34 -24.12
C ARG A 35 11.98 -4.21 -24.20
N HIS A 36 13.22 -4.43 -23.78
CA HIS A 36 14.30 -3.44 -23.90
C HIS A 36 14.66 -3.15 -25.35
N GLU A 37 14.66 -4.18 -26.20
CA GLU A 37 14.92 -4.04 -27.64
C GLU A 37 13.82 -3.25 -28.35
N GLU A 38 12.54 -3.52 -28.01
CA GLU A 38 11.39 -2.78 -28.55
C GLU A 38 11.39 -1.30 -28.12
N ILE A 39 11.79 -1.01 -26.88
CA ILE A 39 11.99 0.36 -26.38
C ILE A 39 13.15 1.03 -27.12
N ALA A 40 14.26 0.31 -27.34
CA ALA A 40 15.42 0.84 -28.06
C ALA A 40 15.08 1.12 -29.53
N GLU A 41 14.28 0.27 -30.17
CA GLU A 41 13.82 0.45 -31.54
C GLU A 41 12.85 1.63 -31.66
N GLN A 42 11.91 1.78 -30.71
CA GLN A 42 11.08 3.00 -30.63
C GLN A 42 11.93 4.26 -30.46
N LYS A 43 12.97 4.21 -29.62
CA LYS A 43 13.87 5.35 -29.41
C LYS A 43 14.68 5.66 -30.66
N ARG A 44 15.24 4.66 -31.35
CA ARG A 44 15.94 4.84 -32.64
C ARG A 44 15.00 5.41 -33.71
N ARG A 45 13.76 4.93 -33.79
CA ARG A 45 12.75 5.45 -34.70
C ARG A 45 12.41 6.91 -34.39
N SER A 46 12.35 7.28 -33.10
CA SER A 46 12.16 8.66 -32.67
C SER A 46 13.37 9.56 -32.97
N GLU A 47 14.59 9.05 -32.83
CA GLU A 47 15.83 9.78 -33.17
C GLU A 47 15.96 9.97 -34.67
N GLN A 48 15.65 8.96 -35.50
CA GLN A 48 15.60 9.10 -36.95
C GLN A 48 14.56 10.14 -37.39
N PHE A 49 13.41 10.19 -36.71
CA PHE A 49 12.38 11.21 -36.96
C PHE A 49 12.87 12.61 -36.57
N LEU A 50 13.59 12.74 -35.45
CA LEU A 50 14.24 14.01 -35.05
C LEU A 50 15.34 14.42 -36.02
N GLN A 51 16.11 13.46 -36.56
CA GLN A 51 17.20 13.71 -37.49
C GLN A 51 16.70 14.16 -38.87
N GLN A 52 15.53 13.67 -39.31
CA GLN A 52 14.83 14.22 -40.48
C GLN A 52 14.34 15.66 -40.26
N GLN A 53 13.97 16.05 -39.04
CA GLN A 53 13.61 17.44 -38.71
C GLN A 53 14.82 18.37 -38.48
N GLY A 54 16.01 17.81 -38.26
CA GLY A 54 17.24 18.57 -38.00
C GLY A 54 17.95 19.15 -39.22
N ALA A 55 17.52 18.83 -40.45
CA ALA A 55 18.17 19.24 -41.69
C ALA A 55 17.81 20.64 -42.22
N ASN A 56 17.27 21.53 -41.36
CA ASN A 56 17.05 22.95 -41.69
C ASN A 56 17.32 23.84 -40.48
N ARG A 57 18.59 24.19 -40.27
CA ARG A 57 19.01 25.32 -39.45
C ARG A 57 20.00 26.17 -40.24
N PRO A 58 19.68 27.42 -40.60
CA PRO A 58 20.70 28.32 -41.12
C PRO A 58 21.59 28.80 -39.96
N SER A 59 22.90 28.81 -40.24
CA SER A 59 23.94 29.42 -39.43
C SER A 59 23.78 30.94 -39.48
N SER A 60 23.72 31.61 -38.32
CA SER A 60 23.74 33.08 -38.24
C SER A 60 25.14 33.57 -37.88
N THR A 61 25.75 34.32 -38.78
CA THR A 61 26.93 35.15 -38.52
C THR A 61 26.46 36.56 -38.13
N ASP A 62 27.34 37.22 -37.40
CA ASP A 62 27.19 38.47 -36.66
C ASP A 62 26.94 39.73 -37.51
N ASN A 63 26.47 40.78 -36.80
CA ASN A 63 26.53 42.23 -37.05
C ASN A 63 25.29 43.03 -37.52
N ASN A 64 25.22 44.18 -36.85
CA ASN A 64 24.47 45.42 -37.06
C ASN A 64 23.10 45.58 -36.40
N ASP A 65 23.17 46.14 -35.19
CA ASP A 65 22.75 47.50 -34.86
C ASP A 65 21.50 48.11 -35.49
N HIS A 66 20.71 48.64 -34.55
CA HIS A 66 19.81 49.79 -34.62
C HIS A 66 18.39 49.59 -35.18
N ASP A 67 17.47 50.16 -34.40
CA ASP A 67 16.06 50.46 -34.67
C ASP A 67 15.07 49.29 -34.67
N ARG A 68 14.23 49.22 -33.61
CA ARG A 68 12.75 49.14 -33.70
C ARG A 68 12.07 48.92 -32.35
N ASP A 69 11.84 50.02 -31.63
CA ASP A 69 11.05 50.09 -30.41
C ASP A 69 9.52 50.06 -30.64
N HIS A 70 9.04 49.42 -31.72
CA HIS A 70 7.61 49.46 -32.09
C HIS A 70 7.03 48.15 -32.65
N ARG A 71 7.75 47.02 -32.58
CA ARG A 71 7.30 45.71 -33.13
C ARG A 71 7.09 44.59 -32.12
N ASP A 72 7.24 44.83 -30.82
CA ASP A 72 7.11 43.79 -29.79
C ASP A 72 5.67 43.54 -29.30
N ARG A 73 4.72 44.45 -29.61
CA ARG A 73 3.31 44.25 -29.25
C ARG A 73 2.60 43.22 -30.14
N ASP A 74 2.75 43.30 -31.46
CA ASP A 74 2.10 42.37 -32.41
C ASP A 74 2.72 40.97 -32.40
N ARG A 75 4.02 40.86 -32.08
CA ARG A 75 4.71 39.56 -31.97
C ARG A 75 4.33 38.80 -30.69
N SER A 76 4.04 39.52 -29.61
CA SER A 76 3.56 38.96 -28.33
C SER A 76 2.13 38.40 -28.46
N ASP A 77 1.23 39.10 -29.15
CA ASP A 77 -0.15 38.63 -29.34
C ASP A 77 -0.26 37.42 -30.27
N TYR A 78 0.58 37.31 -31.29
CA TYR A 78 0.64 36.11 -32.15
C TYR A 78 1.17 34.87 -31.39
N HIS A 79 2.19 35.03 -30.54
CA HIS A 79 2.68 33.94 -29.70
C HIS A 79 1.65 33.51 -28.65
N ARG A 80 0.94 34.48 -28.04
CA ARG A 80 -0.12 34.22 -27.05
C ARG A 80 -1.33 33.53 -27.65
N SER A 81 -1.72 33.87 -28.89
CA SER A 81 -2.77 33.16 -29.63
C SER A 81 -2.37 31.73 -29.98
N ARG A 82 -1.12 31.52 -30.40
CA ARG A 82 -0.61 30.17 -30.72
C ARG A 82 -0.46 29.28 -29.48
N ASP A 83 -0.10 29.85 -28.34
CA ASP A 83 -0.06 29.11 -27.07
C ASP A 83 -1.46 28.82 -26.52
N ARG A 84 -2.43 29.73 -26.69
CA ARG A 84 -3.85 29.44 -26.42
C ARG A 84 -4.40 28.34 -27.32
N GLU A 85 -4.03 28.32 -28.59
CA GLU A 85 -4.47 27.31 -29.55
C GLU A 85 -3.88 25.92 -29.19
N ARG A 86 -2.59 25.87 -28.82
CA ARG A 86 -1.96 24.66 -28.29
C ARG A 86 -2.58 24.19 -26.97
N GLU A 87 -2.93 25.10 -26.08
CA GLU A 87 -3.60 24.78 -24.83
C GLU A 87 -5.04 24.29 -25.07
N ALA A 88 -5.76 24.89 -26.02
CA ALA A 88 -7.08 24.44 -26.45
C ALA A 88 -7.02 23.04 -27.08
N GLU A 89 -6.02 22.74 -27.91
CA GLU A 89 -5.81 21.40 -28.44
C GLU A 89 -5.45 20.38 -27.35
N ARG A 90 -4.61 20.74 -26.38
CA ARG A 90 -4.30 19.87 -25.24
C ARG A 90 -5.56 19.55 -24.45
N ARG A 91 -6.35 20.58 -24.10
CA ARG A 91 -7.64 20.40 -23.42
C ARG A 91 -8.62 19.57 -24.24
N LYS A 92 -8.60 19.68 -25.57
CA LYS A 92 -9.42 18.84 -26.46
C LYS A 92 -8.99 17.37 -26.41
N ARG A 93 -7.68 17.10 -26.53
CA ARG A 93 -7.13 15.74 -26.38
C ARG A 93 -7.38 15.14 -25.00
N ASP A 94 -7.30 15.95 -23.95
CA ASP A 94 -7.58 15.50 -22.58
C ASP A 94 -9.08 15.17 -22.41
N ARG A 95 -9.98 15.99 -22.98
CA ARG A 95 -11.42 15.68 -23.01
C ARG A 95 -11.74 14.42 -23.81
N GLU A 96 -11.13 14.25 -24.99
CA GLU A 96 -11.29 13.05 -25.82
C GLU A 96 -10.82 11.79 -25.08
N ARG A 97 -9.70 11.88 -24.34
CA ARG A 97 -9.21 10.79 -23.48
C ARG A 97 -10.17 10.49 -22.33
N ASP A 98 -10.70 11.52 -21.66
CA ASP A 98 -11.66 11.35 -20.57
C ASP A 98 -12.99 10.74 -21.06
N GLU A 99 -13.44 11.14 -22.25
CA GLU A 99 -14.60 10.55 -22.92
C GLU A 99 -14.36 9.08 -23.29
N GLU A 100 -13.19 8.74 -23.85
CA GLU A 100 -12.80 7.37 -24.17
C GLU A 100 -12.75 6.47 -22.90
N VAL A 101 -12.27 7.00 -21.77
CA VAL A 101 -12.27 6.30 -20.49
C VAL A 101 -13.70 6.05 -19.99
N ARG A 102 -14.58 7.06 -20.07
CA ARG A 102 -15.99 6.93 -19.69
C ARG A 102 -16.74 5.94 -20.58
N GLU A 103 -16.47 5.93 -21.89
CA GLU A 103 -17.06 4.97 -22.82
C GLU A 103 -16.61 3.54 -22.53
N ARG A 104 -15.32 3.34 -22.25
CA ARG A 104 -14.79 2.03 -21.82
C ARG A 104 -15.42 1.55 -20.52
N GLU A 105 -15.65 2.45 -19.57
CA GLU A 105 -16.30 2.14 -18.31
C GLU A 105 -17.78 1.79 -18.51
N ARG A 106 -18.51 2.55 -19.35
CA ARG A 106 -19.89 2.24 -19.75
C ARG A 106 -20.01 0.89 -20.43
N ALA A 107 -19.13 0.58 -21.39
CA ALA A 107 -19.12 -0.71 -22.08
C ALA A 107 -18.82 -1.89 -21.12
N ARG A 108 -17.99 -1.67 -20.09
CA ARG A 108 -17.75 -2.68 -19.03
C ARG A 108 -18.99 -2.91 -18.17
N LEU A 109 -19.67 -1.83 -17.76
CA LEU A 109 -20.90 -1.90 -16.98
C LEU A 109 -22.03 -2.56 -17.76
N GLU A 110 -22.18 -2.22 -19.04
CA GLU A 110 -23.16 -2.84 -19.93
C GLU A 110 -22.91 -4.35 -20.08
N LYS A 111 -21.66 -4.76 -20.27
CA LYS A 111 -21.29 -6.18 -20.33
C LYS A 111 -21.52 -6.92 -19.01
N LEU A 112 -21.38 -6.24 -17.87
CA LEU A 112 -21.72 -6.81 -16.56
C LEU A 112 -23.23 -6.97 -16.43
N ALA A 113 -24.01 -5.95 -16.79
CA ALA A 113 -25.47 -5.99 -16.77
C ALA A 113 -26.03 -7.06 -17.72
N GLU A 114 -25.40 -7.25 -18.90
CA GLU A 114 -25.77 -8.32 -19.83
C GLU A 114 -25.53 -9.70 -19.23
N ARG A 115 -24.38 -9.90 -18.57
CA ARG A 115 -24.07 -11.15 -17.83
C ARG A 115 -25.00 -11.38 -16.64
N GLU A 116 -25.43 -10.32 -15.97
CA GLU A 116 -26.42 -10.41 -14.89
C GLU A 116 -27.76 -10.87 -15.44
N ARG A 117 -28.26 -10.23 -16.51
CA ARG A 117 -29.50 -10.63 -17.19
C ARG A 117 -29.46 -12.06 -17.73
N GLU A 118 -28.34 -12.48 -18.32
CA GLU A 118 -28.17 -13.85 -18.82
C GLU A 118 -28.35 -14.87 -17.69
N LYS A 119 -27.74 -14.60 -16.53
CA LYS A 119 -27.87 -15.50 -15.39
C LYS A 119 -29.22 -15.42 -14.70
N GLU A 120 -29.89 -14.26 -14.71
CA GLU A 120 -31.30 -14.15 -14.28
C GLU A 120 -32.20 -15.03 -15.15
N LEU A 121 -32.01 -15.00 -16.48
CA LEU A 121 -32.72 -15.88 -17.41
C LEU A 121 -32.39 -17.34 -17.17
N ASP A 122 -31.14 -17.69 -16.88
CA ASP A 122 -30.75 -19.05 -16.52
C ASP A 122 -31.41 -19.49 -15.19
N ALA A 123 -31.50 -18.62 -14.18
CA ALA A 123 -32.18 -18.92 -12.93
C ALA A 123 -33.69 -19.17 -13.14
N ILE A 124 -34.34 -18.33 -13.95
CA ILE A 124 -35.74 -18.53 -14.37
C ILE A 124 -35.87 -19.88 -15.11
N LYS A 125 -34.97 -20.14 -16.05
CA LYS A 125 -34.97 -21.39 -16.83
C LYS A 125 -34.80 -22.61 -15.94
N GLU A 126 -33.92 -22.58 -14.94
CA GLU A 126 -33.74 -23.66 -13.97
C GLU A 126 -34.97 -23.86 -13.07
N GLN A 127 -35.65 -22.78 -12.67
CA GLN A 127 -36.87 -22.85 -11.87
C GLN A 127 -38.03 -23.51 -12.61
N TYR A 128 -38.20 -23.25 -13.92
CA TYR A 128 -39.35 -23.73 -14.69
C TYR A 128 -39.08 -25.02 -15.49
N LEU A 129 -37.87 -25.22 -16.02
CA LEU A 129 -37.50 -26.42 -16.80
C LEU A 129 -36.75 -27.48 -15.99
N GLY A 130 -36.41 -27.17 -14.73
CA GLY A 130 -35.64 -28.04 -13.84
C GLY A 130 -34.15 -28.00 -14.13
N SER A 131 -33.34 -28.08 -13.08
CA SER A 131 -31.89 -28.09 -13.18
C SER A 131 -31.35 -29.42 -13.71
N LYS A 132 -30.35 -29.35 -14.61
CA LYS A 132 -29.61 -30.54 -15.04
C LYS A 132 -28.75 -31.01 -13.86
N LYS A 133 -29.02 -32.21 -13.32
CA LYS A 133 -28.28 -32.76 -12.16
C LYS A 133 -26.77 -32.71 -12.41
N PRO A 134 -25.99 -31.93 -11.64
CA PRO A 134 -24.56 -31.86 -11.84
C PRO A 134 -23.92 -33.23 -11.58
N LYS A 135 -23.00 -33.64 -12.45
CA LYS A 135 -22.26 -34.90 -12.27
C LYS A 135 -21.40 -34.78 -11.00
N LYS A 136 -21.63 -35.65 -10.02
CA LYS A 136 -20.83 -35.69 -8.79
C LYS A 136 -19.36 -35.94 -9.15
N ARG A 137 -18.49 -34.97 -8.86
CA ARG A 137 -17.04 -35.13 -9.01
C ARG A 137 -16.56 -36.16 -7.99
N VAL A 138 -15.76 -37.13 -8.43
CA VAL A 138 -15.14 -38.11 -7.52
C VAL A 138 -14.08 -37.37 -6.71
N ILE A 139 -14.39 -37.10 -5.44
CA ILE A 139 -13.48 -36.42 -4.51
C ILE A 139 -12.42 -37.43 -4.06
N LYS A 140 -11.14 -37.03 -4.13
CA LYS A 140 -10.04 -37.89 -3.68
C LYS A 140 -10.11 -38.07 -2.16
N PRO A 141 -9.77 -39.25 -1.61
CA PRO A 141 -9.81 -39.47 -0.15
C PRO A 141 -9.00 -38.45 0.66
N SER A 142 -7.88 -37.97 0.14
CA SER A 142 -7.04 -36.94 0.78
C SER A 142 -7.67 -35.54 0.82
N GLU A 143 -8.66 -35.27 -0.02
CA GLU A 143 -9.44 -34.02 -0.03
C GLU A 143 -10.69 -34.18 0.85
N LYS A 144 -11.26 -35.38 0.92
CA LYS A 144 -12.40 -35.72 1.77
C LYS A 144 -12.11 -35.66 3.28
N PHE A 145 -10.85 -35.83 3.68
CA PHE A 145 -10.42 -35.76 5.08
C PHE A 145 -9.50 -34.56 5.37
N ARG A 146 -9.36 -33.62 4.42
CA ARG A 146 -8.61 -32.39 4.68
C ARG A 146 -9.45 -31.49 5.57
N PHE A 147 -8.96 -31.25 6.78
CA PHE A 147 -9.60 -30.33 7.69
C PHE A 147 -9.33 -28.89 7.24
N SER A 148 -10.35 -28.22 6.72
CA SER A 148 -10.32 -26.80 6.38
C SER A 148 -10.93 -26.01 7.54
N PHE A 149 -10.16 -25.05 8.08
CA PHE A 149 -10.65 -24.12 9.10
C PHE A 149 -11.39 -22.91 8.51
N ASP A 150 -11.14 -22.61 7.23
CA ASP A 150 -11.75 -21.50 6.52
C ASP A 150 -12.94 -21.96 5.68
N TRP A 151 -13.89 -21.05 5.48
CA TRP A 151 -15.01 -21.22 4.58
C TRP A 151 -14.57 -21.08 3.11
N GLU A 152 -15.06 -21.94 2.23
CA GLU A 152 -14.82 -21.81 0.80
C GLU A 152 -15.67 -20.67 0.21
N ASN A 153 -15.13 -19.86 -0.71
CA ASN A 153 -15.89 -18.79 -1.37
C ASN A 153 -17.11 -19.28 -2.17
N THR A 154 -17.19 -20.57 -2.50
CA THR A 154 -18.36 -21.19 -3.13
C THR A 154 -19.52 -21.41 -2.16
N GLU A 155 -19.26 -21.30 -0.86
CA GLU A 155 -20.28 -21.39 0.20
C GLU A 155 -20.88 -20.01 0.55
N ASP A 156 -20.42 -18.94 -0.09
CA ASP A 156 -20.99 -17.60 0.02
C ASP A 156 -22.31 -17.48 -0.76
N THR A 157 -23.39 -17.22 -0.03
CA THR A 157 -24.76 -17.10 -0.57
C THR A 157 -25.18 -15.66 -0.85
N SER A 158 -24.35 -14.66 -0.53
CA SER A 158 -24.69 -13.23 -0.67
C SER A 158 -24.68 -12.72 -2.11
N ARG A 159 -24.21 -13.55 -3.06
CA ARG A 159 -24.15 -13.20 -4.48
C ARG A 159 -25.53 -13.32 -5.13
N ASP A 160 -26.38 -12.32 -4.90
CA ASP A 160 -27.65 -12.22 -5.60
C ASP A 160 -27.45 -11.75 -7.05
N MET A 161 -28.33 -12.18 -7.94
CA MET A 161 -28.30 -11.85 -9.37
C MET A 161 -28.90 -10.48 -9.63
N ASN A 162 -29.81 -10.04 -8.76
CA ASN A 162 -30.54 -8.80 -8.91
C ASN A 162 -29.85 -7.65 -8.17
N ALA A 163 -29.61 -6.55 -8.88
CA ALA A 163 -28.98 -5.33 -8.36
C ALA A 163 -29.64 -4.76 -7.10
N LEU A 164 -30.96 -4.97 -6.93
CA LEU A 164 -31.72 -4.53 -5.74
C LEU A 164 -31.31 -5.28 -4.46
N TYR A 165 -30.82 -6.51 -4.58
CA TYR A 165 -30.38 -7.35 -3.47
C TYR A 165 -28.85 -7.35 -3.29
N GLN A 166 -28.11 -6.97 -4.33
CA GLN A 166 -26.67 -6.66 -4.24
C GLN A 166 -26.39 -5.38 -3.46
N ASN A 167 -27.24 -4.35 -3.65
CA ASN A 167 -27.23 -3.14 -2.84
C ASN A 167 -28.53 -3.03 -2.04
N PRO A 168 -28.75 -3.88 -1.01
CA PRO A 168 -29.90 -3.69 -0.14
C PRO A 168 -29.84 -2.28 0.42
N HIS A 169 -30.97 -1.57 0.37
CA HIS A 169 -31.08 -0.30 1.07
C HIS A 169 -30.82 -0.57 2.56
N GLU A 170 -29.62 -0.23 3.03
CA GLU A 170 -29.28 -0.40 4.43
C GLU A 170 -30.27 0.40 5.27
N ALA A 171 -30.99 -0.30 6.15
CA ALA A 171 -31.97 0.32 6.99
C ALA A 171 -31.27 1.43 7.80
N ARG A 172 -31.75 2.67 7.66
CA ARG A 172 -31.33 3.78 8.52
C ARG A 172 -31.83 3.48 9.94
N LEU A 173 -31.02 2.78 10.71
CA LEU A 173 -31.37 2.30 12.05
C LEU A 173 -31.91 3.46 12.89
N LEU A 174 -33.13 3.31 13.39
CA LEU A 174 -33.83 4.32 14.19
C LEU A 174 -33.75 5.74 13.59
N PHE A 175 -33.96 5.89 12.28
CA PHE A 175 -33.90 7.18 11.57
C PHE A 175 -32.55 7.89 11.71
N GLY A 176 -31.44 7.14 11.75
CA GLY A 176 -30.08 7.68 11.88
C GLY A 176 -29.65 7.94 13.33
N ARG A 177 -30.49 7.62 14.32
CA ARG A 177 -30.13 7.65 15.75
C ARG A 177 -29.52 6.33 16.24
N GLY A 178 -29.78 5.24 15.51
CA GLY A 178 -29.33 3.89 15.85
C GLY A 178 -27.99 3.55 15.21
N PHE A 179 -27.23 2.68 15.89
CA PHE A 179 -25.95 2.18 15.41
C PHE A 179 -26.00 0.66 15.30
N ARG A 180 -25.39 0.10 14.25
CA ARG A 180 -25.13 -1.32 14.09
C ARG A 180 -24.11 -1.76 15.14
N ALA A 181 -24.43 -2.84 15.85
CA ALA A 181 -23.58 -3.36 16.91
C ALA A 181 -22.23 -3.86 16.34
N GLY A 182 -21.15 -3.69 17.10
CA GLY A 182 -19.82 -4.18 16.76
C GLY A 182 -19.03 -3.35 15.74
N MET A 183 -19.68 -2.45 15.00
CA MET A 183 -19.00 -1.47 14.14
C MET A 183 -18.64 -0.20 14.93
N ASP A 184 -17.57 0.47 14.52
CA ASP A 184 -17.17 1.74 15.15
C ASP A 184 -18.30 2.76 15.05
N ARG A 185 -18.65 3.37 16.19
CA ARG A 185 -19.71 4.38 16.27
C ARG A 185 -19.33 5.62 15.46
N ARG A 186 -18.03 5.94 15.35
CA ARG A 186 -17.55 7.12 14.63
C ARG A 186 -17.73 6.96 13.13
N GLU A 187 -17.31 5.83 12.58
CA GLU A 187 -17.50 5.51 11.16
C GLU A 187 -19.00 5.53 10.80
N GLN A 188 -19.84 4.96 11.66
CA GLN A 188 -21.29 4.99 11.46
C GLN A 188 -21.89 6.39 11.54
N LYS A 189 -21.46 7.24 12.48
CA LYS A 189 -21.89 8.65 12.55
C LYS A 189 -21.50 9.42 11.29
N LYS A 190 -20.28 9.21 10.80
CA LYS A 190 -19.79 9.85 9.58
C LYS A 190 -20.57 9.42 8.34
N LEU A 191 -20.83 8.12 8.20
CA LEU A 191 -21.67 7.58 7.13
C LEU A 191 -23.11 8.10 7.22
N ALA A 192 -23.69 8.14 8.43
CA ALA A 192 -25.02 8.68 8.65
C ALA A 192 -25.12 10.18 8.29
N ALA A 193 -24.13 10.99 8.69
CA ALA A 193 -24.07 12.41 8.34
C ALA A 193 -23.95 12.63 6.83
N LYS A 194 -23.14 11.80 6.14
CA LYS A 194 -23.01 11.84 4.67
C LYS A 194 -24.34 11.47 3.98
N ASN A 195 -24.98 10.39 4.41
CA ASN A 195 -26.27 9.94 3.86
C ASN A 195 -27.41 10.94 4.14
N GLU A 196 -27.35 11.65 5.27
CA GLU A 196 -28.29 12.73 5.59
C GLU A 196 -28.07 13.95 4.69
N ARG A 197 -26.80 14.30 4.41
CA ARG A 197 -26.44 15.35 3.46
C ARG A 197 -26.90 15.02 2.05
N GLU A 198 -26.58 13.83 1.55
CA GLU A 198 -27.00 13.38 0.20
C GLU A 198 -28.52 13.39 0.05
N LEU A 199 -29.27 12.87 1.03
CA LEU A 199 -30.73 12.91 1.00
C LEU A 199 -31.27 14.36 0.95
N ARG A 200 -30.68 15.26 1.74
CA ARG A 200 -31.09 16.68 1.72
C ARG A 200 -30.77 17.34 0.38
N ASP A 201 -29.62 17.05 -0.20
CA ASP A 201 -29.22 17.57 -1.51
C ASP A 201 -30.18 17.08 -2.61
N GLU A 202 -30.63 15.81 -2.53
CA GLU A 202 -31.62 15.26 -3.45
C GLU A 202 -33.00 15.90 -3.31
N ILE A 203 -33.48 16.13 -2.08
CA ILE A 203 -34.75 16.84 -1.83
C ILE A 203 -34.66 18.26 -2.39
N ARG A 204 -33.55 18.96 -2.12
CA ARG A 204 -33.30 20.32 -2.63
C ARG A 204 -33.22 20.37 -4.14
N LYS A 205 -32.60 19.38 -4.79
CA LYS A 205 -32.54 19.28 -6.26
C LYS A 205 -33.93 19.09 -6.87
N LYS A 206 -34.83 18.39 -6.17
CA LYS A 206 -36.23 18.23 -6.60
C LYS A 206 -37.05 19.51 -6.41
N ASP A 207 -36.80 20.23 -5.32
CA ASP A 207 -37.58 21.43 -4.94
C ASP A 207 -37.00 22.75 -5.53
N GLY A 208 -35.78 22.74 -6.05
CA GLY A 208 -35.14 23.90 -6.71
C GLY A 208 -34.74 25.05 -5.78
N VAL A 209 -34.53 24.77 -4.49
CA VAL A 209 -34.22 25.78 -3.46
C VAL A 209 -32.71 25.87 -3.20
N GLU A 210 -32.16 27.09 -3.24
CA GLU A 210 -30.75 27.40 -2.93
C GLU A 210 -30.44 27.34 -1.42
N GLU A 211 -29.20 27.03 -1.06
CA GLU A 211 -28.77 26.83 0.32
C GLU A 211 -28.63 28.15 1.09
N SER A 212 -29.27 28.24 2.27
CA SER A 212 -29.04 29.37 3.17
C SER A 212 -27.71 29.21 3.91
N ALA A 213 -26.91 30.28 4.00
CA ALA A 213 -25.59 30.23 4.63
C ALA A 213 -25.61 29.81 6.12
N ILE A 214 -26.74 30.00 6.79
CA ILE A 214 -26.95 29.64 8.20
C ILE A 214 -27.10 28.11 8.34
N GLU A 215 -27.82 27.48 7.42
CA GLU A 215 -28.00 26.02 7.40
C GLU A 215 -26.73 25.29 6.96
N ALA A 216 -26.00 25.86 6.00
CA ALA A 216 -24.68 25.37 5.61
C ALA A 216 -23.71 25.33 6.80
N ALA A 217 -23.73 26.38 7.64
CA ALA A 217 -22.92 26.44 8.85
C ALA A 217 -23.35 25.40 9.90
N ALA A 218 -24.65 25.14 10.05
CA ALA A 218 -25.16 24.10 10.95
C ALA A 218 -24.78 22.69 10.50
N LEU A 219 -24.79 22.41 9.19
CA LEU A 219 -24.33 21.15 8.62
C LEU A 219 -22.84 20.94 8.85
N LYS A 220 -22.04 21.96 8.58
CA LYS A 220 -20.59 21.91 8.83
C LYS A 220 -20.29 21.66 10.31
N LYS A 221 -21.05 22.27 11.23
CA LYS A 221 -20.93 22.00 12.66
C LYS A 221 -21.27 20.54 12.98
N LYS A 222 -22.36 20.00 12.43
CA LYS A 222 -22.76 18.60 12.64
C LYS A 222 -21.74 17.59 12.08
N GLU A 223 -21.12 17.90 10.95
CA GLU A 223 -20.04 17.10 10.36
C GLU A 223 -18.78 17.11 11.25
N LEU A 224 -18.40 18.30 11.75
CA LEU A 224 -17.29 18.44 12.70
C LEU A 224 -17.57 17.70 14.02
N ASP A 225 -18.80 17.79 14.54
CA ASP A 225 -19.23 17.09 15.74
C ASP A 225 -19.29 15.56 15.53
N ALA A 226 -19.52 15.09 14.29
CA ALA A 226 -19.46 13.67 13.94
C ALA A 226 -18.02 13.17 13.80
N ASP A 227 -17.11 14.02 13.32
CA ASP A 227 -15.68 13.70 13.19
C ASP A 227 -14.94 13.80 14.53
N MET A 228 -15.41 14.63 15.47
CA MET A 228 -14.84 14.76 16.80
C MET A 228 -15.20 13.54 17.67
N TYR A 229 -14.19 12.98 18.35
CA TYR A 229 -14.42 11.95 19.36
C TYR A 229 -15.26 12.52 20.50
N ASP A 230 -16.12 11.68 21.08
CA ASP A 230 -16.85 12.06 22.28
C ASP A 230 -15.83 12.52 23.35
N THR A 231 -16.02 13.70 23.92
CA THR A 231 -15.11 14.26 24.94
C THR A 231 -14.87 13.34 26.14
N PHE A 232 -15.75 12.37 26.36
CA PHE A 232 -15.52 11.30 27.33
C PHE A 232 -14.46 10.29 26.87
N ASP A 233 -14.45 9.95 25.59
CA ASP A 233 -13.53 9.02 24.91
C ASP A 233 -12.10 9.61 24.84
N MET A 234 -11.97 10.89 24.48
CA MET A 234 -10.66 11.55 24.33
C MET A 234 -9.90 11.76 25.64
N ARG A 235 -10.59 11.85 26.79
CA ARG A 235 -9.90 12.04 28.08
C ARG A 235 -9.15 10.79 28.53
N VAL A 236 -9.58 9.61 28.06
CA VAL A 236 -9.07 8.32 28.54
C VAL A 236 -8.07 7.69 27.54
N ASP A 237 -8.18 7.99 26.24
CA ASP A 237 -7.46 7.27 25.18
C ASP A 237 -6.38 8.06 24.40
N ARG A 238 -5.92 9.21 24.90
CA ARG A 238 -4.71 9.85 24.30
C ARG A 238 -3.50 8.90 24.38
N HIS A 239 -2.72 8.81 23.31
CA HIS A 239 -1.46 8.04 23.31
C HIS A 239 -0.45 8.70 24.27
N TRP A 240 0.42 7.90 24.89
CA TRP A 240 1.38 8.38 25.89
C TRP A 240 2.38 9.40 25.33
N SER A 241 2.59 9.44 24.01
CA SER A 241 3.47 10.42 23.34
C SER A 241 2.95 11.85 23.46
N ASP A 242 1.64 12.04 23.45
CA ASP A 242 0.99 13.35 23.52
C ASP A 242 0.70 13.78 24.96
N LYS A 243 0.88 12.87 25.92
CA LYS A 243 0.63 13.11 27.34
C LYS A 243 1.85 13.70 28.03
N LYS A 244 1.61 14.64 28.96
CA LYS A 244 2.63 15.10 29.90
C LYS A 244 2.95 14.03 30.93
N LEU A 245 4.14 14.09 31.54
CA LEU A 245 4.59 13.09 32.51
C LEU A 245 3.67 13.02 33.75
N GLU A 246 3.12 14.16 34.17
CA GLU A 246 2.22 14.27 35.31
C GLU A 246 0.85 13.62 35.04
N GLU A 247 0.42 13.59 33.78
CA GLU A 247 -0.85 13.01 33.34
C GLU A 247 -0.73 11.50 33.07
N MET A 248 0.46 10.91 33.21
CA MET A 248 0.70 9.49 32.90
C MET A 248 0.11 8.56 33.96
N THR A 249 -0.90 7.80 33.55
CA THR A 249 -1.55 6.77 34.37
C THR A 249 -0.81 5.42 34.30
N GLU A 250 -1.13 4.48 35.19
CA GLU A 250 -0.56 3.13 35.15
C GLU A 250 -0.91 2.36 33.87
N ARG A 251 -2.08 2.63 33.27
CA ARG A 251 -2.46 2.10 31.95
C ARG A 251 -1.51 2.60 30.88
N ASP A 252 -1.22 3.90 30.88
CA ASP A 252 -0.31 4.50 29.89
C ASP A 252 1.11 3.93 30.01
N TRP A 253 1.58 3.67 31.23
CA TRP A 253 2.87 2.99 31.45
C TRP A 253 2.86 1.52 31.03
N ARG A 254 1.70 0.87 30.99
CA ARG A 254 1.55 -0.48 30.42
C ARG A 254 1.63 -0.43 28.91
N ILE A 255 0.88 0.47 28.27
CA ILE A 255 0.93 0.69 26.81
C ILE A 255 2.35 1.08 26.39
N PHE A 256 3.01 1.98 27.12
CA PHE A 256 4.41 2.35 26.86
C PHE A 256 5.34 1.12 26.88
N ARG A 257 5.14 0.20 27.82
CA ARG A 257 5.92 -1.05 27.90
C ARG A 257 5.60 -2.01 26.77
N GLU A 258 4.33 -2.12 26.39
CA GLU A 258 3.88 -2.95 25.27
C GLU A 258 4.45 -2.43 23.94
N ASP A 259 4.34 -1.13 23.67
CA ASP A 259 4.87 -0.45 22.47
C ASP A 259 6.39 -0.62 22.31
N HIS A 260 7.12 -0.66 23.42
CA HIS A 260 8.57 -0.85 23.45
C HIS A 260 9.00 -2.30 23.74
N ASN A 261 8.06 -3.24 23.80
CA ASN A 261 8.30 -4.66 24.13
C ASN A 261 9.11 -4.89 25.41
N ILE A 262 8.92 -4.05 26.43
CA ILE A 262 9.61 -4.11 27.72
C ILE A 262 8.79 -4.97 28.69
N SER A 263 9.37 -6.06 29.15
CA SER A 263 8.81 -6.87 30.22
C SER A 263 9.70 -6.81 31.45
N TYR A 264 9.07 -6.83 32.64
CA TYR A 264 9.78 -6.77 33.90
C TYR A 264 9.47 -7.99 34.76
N LYS A 265 10.49 -8.48 35.47
CA LYS A 265 10.35 -9.44 36.56
C LYS A 265 10.97 -8.83 37.82
N GLY A 266 10.20 -8.80 38.91
CA GLY A 266 10.65 -8.26 40.20
C GLY A 266 9.61 -7.38 40.89
N SER A 267 9.91 -6.98 42.13
CA SER A 267 9.05 -6.11 42.93
C SER A 267 9.52 -4.65 42.88
N ARG A 268 8.57 -3.71 43.09
CA ARG A 268 8.77 -2.24 43.20
C ARG A 268 9.64 -1.66 42.09
N ILE A 269 9.17 -1.74 40.86
CA ILE A 269 9.93 -1.34 39.67
C ILE A 269 9.66 0.14 39.38
N PRO A 270 10.70 0.98 39.22
CA PRO A 270 10.52 2.37 38.83
C PRO A 270 9.90 2.48 37.43
N ARG A 271 9.21 3.59 37.18
CA ARG A 271 8.65 3.88 35.86
C ARG A 271 9.79 4.09 34.86
N PRO A 272 9.67 3.56 33.62
CA PRO A 272 10.68 3.80 32.59
C PRO A 272 10.71 5.28 32.20
N MET A 273 11.85 5.74 31.69
CA MET A 273 11.99 7.11 31.18
C MET A 273 11.60 7.16 29.69
N ARG A 274 10.86 8.20 29.27
CA ARG A 274 10.43 8.36 27.86
C ARG A 274 11.46 9.12 27.05
N ASN A 275 12.01 10.19 27.64
CA ASN A 275 13.00 11.08 27.04
C ASN A 275 14.21 11.26 27.96
N TRP A 276 15.36 11.64 27.41
CA TRP A 276 16.58 11.91 28.18
C TRP A 276 16.39 13.02 29.23
N VAL A 277 15.58 14.04 28.93
CA VAL A 277 15.30 15.14 29.87
C VAL A 277 14.55 14.64 31.12
N GLU A 278 13.79 13.56 31.03
CA GLU A 278 13.02 12.98 32.14
C GLU A 278 13.84 12.01 33.02
N SER A 279 15.09 11.72 32.63
CA SER A 279 15.93 10.67 33.22
C SER A 279 16.48 10.95 34.62
N LYS A 280 16.32 12.18 35.13
CA LYS A 280 16.95 12.68 36.37
C LYS A 280 18.49 12.54 36.38
N LEU A 281 19.14 12.44 35.22
CA LEU A 281 20.60 12.43 35.08
C LEU A 281 21.18 13.84 35.25
N THR A 282 22.47 13.93 35.59
CA THR A 282 23.18 15.21 35.70
C THR A 282 23.28 15.90 34.34
N THR A 283 23.32 17.23 34.34
CA THR A 283 23.39 18.05 33.13
C THR A 283 24.64 17.78 32.29
N GLU A 284 25.75 17.39 32.93
CA GLU A 284 26.97 16.96 32.26
C GLU A 284 26.77 15.68 31.45
N LEU A 285 26.07 14.68 32.01
CA LEU A 285 25.75 13.44 31.31
C LEU A 285 24.78 13.69 30.15
N LEU A 286 23.78 14.56 30.34
CA LEU A 286 22.86 14.93 29.26
C LEU A 286 23.60 15.59 28.09
N LYS A 287 24.55 16.51 28.37
CA LYS A 287 25.41 17.12 27.35
C LYS A 287 26.30 16.10 26.66
N ALA A 288 26.81 15.10 27.38
CA ALA A 288 27.60 14.02 26.80
C ALA A 288 26.77 13.12 25.87
N VAL A 289 25.54 12.78 26.27
CA VAL A 289 24.59 12.00 25.46
C VAL A 289 24.21 12.75 24.18
N GLU A 290 23.96 14.06 24.28
CA GLU A 290 23.68 14.92 23.13
C GLU A 290 24.89 15.02 22.19
N ARG A 291 26.09 15.20 22.73
CA ARG A 291 27.34 15.20 21.95
C ARG A 291 27.59 13.85 21.25
N ALA A 292 27.20 12.75 21.88
CA ALA A 292 27.27 11.41 21.30
C ALA A 292 26.17 11.13 20.25
N GLY A 293 25.20 12.03 20.08
CA GLY A 293 24.18 11.95 19.03
C GLY A 293 22.99 11.05 19.35
N TYR A 294 22.81 10.62 20.59
CA TYR A 294 21.69 9.77 21.00
C TYR A 294 20.39 10.58 21.18
N LYS A 295 19.58 10.69 20.12
CA LYS A 295 18.33 11.48 20.14
C LYS A 295 17.24 10.90 21.05
N LYS A 296 17.05 9.58 21.02
CA LYS A 296 16.02 8.86 21.81
C LYS A 296 16.67 7.68 22.54
N PRO A 297 16.29 7.40 23.80
CA PRO A 297 16.80 6.23 24.50
C PRO A 297 16.27 4.93 23.86
N SER A 298 17.08 3.88 23.87
CA SER A 298 16.67 2.53 23.48
C SER A 298 15.71 1.92 24.51
N PRO A 299 14.80 0.98 24.15
CA PRO A 299 13.90 0.32 25.09
C PRO A 299 14.60 -0.23 26.35
N ILE A 300 15.77 -0.84 26.20
CA ILE A 300 16.55 -1.33 27.34
C ILE A 300 17.09 -0.19 28.20
N GLN A 301 17.49 0.93 27.61
CA GLN A 301 17.98 2.11 28.32
C GLN A 301 16.85 2.80 29.08
N MET A 302 15.67 2.91 28.48
CA MET A 302 14.46 3.47 29.10
C MET A 302 14.10 2.74 30.40
N ALA A 303 14.28 1.42 30.41
CA ALA A 303 14.00 0.57 31.57
C ALA A 303 15.15 0.48 32.57
N ALA A 304 16.39 0.32 32.10
CA ALA A 304 17.55 0.00 32.93
C ALA A 304 18.13 1.23 33.64
N ILE A 305 18.10 2.43 33.04
CA ILE A 305 18.69 3.63 33.65
C ILE A 305 17.98 3.98 34.97
N PRO A 306 16.63 4.06 35.04
CA PRO A 306 15.94 4.31 36.31
C PRO A 306 16.19 3.24 37.37
N LEU A 307 16.38 1.97 36.96
CA LEU A 307 16.74 0.87 37.87
C LEU A 307 18.16 1.00 38.42
N GLY A 308 19.13 1.35 37.56
CA GLY A 308 20.52 1.57 37.94
C GLY A 308 20.69 2.76 38.89
N LEU A 309 19.91 3.83 38.71
CA LEU A 309 19.90 4.98 39.63
C LEU A 309 19.42 4.62 41.04
N GLN A 310 18.65 3.53 41.20
CA GLN A 310 18.25 3.00 42.51
C GLN A 310 19.28 2.03 43.11
N GLN A 311 20.45 1.86 42.47
CA GLN A 311 21.50 0.91 42.89
C GLN A 311 20.99 -0.53 42.99
N ARG A 312 20.07 -0.92 42.10
CA ARG A 312 19.56 -2.29 42.02
C ARG A 312 20.31 -3.09 40.97
N ASP A 313 20.49 -4.38 41.25
CA ASP A 313 21.00 -5.32 40.27
C ASP A 313 19.97 -5.51 39.14
N VAL A 314 20.44 -5.49 37.89
CA VAL A 314 19.61 -5.60 36.69
C VAL A 314 20.17 -6.68 35.77
N ILE A 315 19.31 -7.61 35.36
CA ILE A 315 19.61 -8.57 34.29
C ILE A 315 18.83 -8.11 33.05
N GLY A 316 19.55 -7.54 32.08
CA GLY A 316 18.97 -7.12 30.80
C GLY A 316 19.01 -8.25 29.78
N VAL A 317 17.85 -8.81 29.43
CA VAL A 317 17.73 -9.74 28.30
C VAL A 317 17.36 -8.92 27.07
N ALA A 318 18.37 -8.52 26.30
CA ALA A 318 18.20 -7.78 25.06
C ALA A 318 19.21 -8.27 24.02
N GLU A 319 18.76 -8.46 22.78
CA GLU A 319 19.63 -8.88 21.70
C GLU A 319 20.51 -7.72 21.23
N THR A 320 21.82 -7.93 21.22
CA THR A 320 22.83 -6.96 20.74
C THR A 320 22.92 -6.95 19.20
N GLY A 321 21.79 -7.17 18.53
CA GLY A 321 21.69 -7.64 17.14
C GLY A 321 22.43 -6.80 16.12
N SER A 322 22.22 -5.47 16.13
CA SER A 322 22.82 -4.58 15.12
C SER A 322 24.30 -4.30 15.36
N VAL A 323 24.70 -4.15 16.62
CA VAL A 323 26.06 -3.69 16.98
C VAL A 323 27.12 -4.70 16.57
N PHE A 324 26.86 -6.00 16.77
CA PHE A 324 27.83 -7.03 16.40
C PHE A 324 27.96 -7.26 14.89
N TYR A 325 26.86 -7.12 14.14
CA TYR A 325 26.90 -7.18 12.68
C TYR A 325 27.63 -5.96 12.09
N ASP A 326 27.27 -4.76 12.55
CA ASP A 326 27.85 -3.51 12.05
C ASP A 326 29.34 -3.39 12.43
N LEU A 327 29.73 -3.80 13.65
CA LEU A 327 31.13 -3.86 14.09
C LEU A 327 31.95 -4.82 13.23
N LYS A 328 31.42 -6.01 12.92
CA LYS A 328 32.09 -6.96 12.03
C LYS A 328 32.24 -6.40 10.62
N GLN A 329 31.21 -5.77 10.07
CA GLN A 329 31.28 -5.14 8.75
C GLN A 329 32.30 -4.01 8.71
N MET A 330 32.32 -3.15 9.73
CA MET A 330 33.28 -2.07 9.85
C MET A 330 34.72 -2.59 9.94
N LEU A 331 34.99 -3.61 10.77
CA LEU A 331 36.33 -4.23 10.88
C LEU A 331 36.77 -4.90 9.57
N THR A 332 35.83 -5.51 8.85
CA THR A 332 36.10 -6.11 7.53
C THR A 332 36.40 -5.03 6.49
N GLN A 333 35.66 -3.92 6.50
CA GLN A 333 35.87 -2.78 5.58
C GLN A 333 37.17 -2.01 5.89
N SER A 334 37.53 -1.90 7.17
CA SER A 334 38.78 -1.27 7.61
C SER A 334 40.00 -2.21 7.54
N ASN A 335 39.83 -3.39 6.91
CA ASN A 335 40.84 -4.43 6.78
C ASN A 335 41.56 -4.80 8.11
N SER A 336 40.82 -4.68 9.21
CA SER A 336 41.30 -4.92 10.58
C SER A 336 40.98 -6.36 10.99
N PRO A 337 41.82 -7.01 11.82
CA PRO A 337 41.57 -8.39 12.23
C PRO A 337 40.27 -8.49 13.04
N VAL A 338 39.31 -9.27 12.56
CA VAL A 338 38.05 -9.53 13.25
C VAL A 338 38.29 -10.54 14.36
N PRO A 339 37.97 -10.23 15.63
CA PRO A 339 38.11 -11.18 16.73
C PRO A 339 37.32 -12.48 16.47
N PRO A 340 37.88 -13.66 16.77
CA PRO A 340 37.22 -14.94 16.48
C PRO A 340 35.91 -15.13 17.25
N GLU A 341 35.78 -14.52 18.44
CA GLU A 341 34.53 -14.51 19.22
C GLU A 341 33.43 -13.73 18.50
N LEU A 342 33.77 -12.56 17.96
CA LEU A 342 32.85 -11.74 17.17
C LEU A 342 32.46 -12.47 15.88
N ALA A 343 33.40 -13.14 15.21
CA ALA A 343 33.12 -13.89 13.98
C ALA A 343 32.18 -15.10 14.20
N ARG A 344 32.24 -15.73 15.38
CA ARG A 344 31.46 -16.94 15.72
C ARG A 344 30.05 -16.63 16.25
N HIS A 345 29.85 -15.44 16.84
CA HIS A 345 28.58 -15.05 17.45
C HIS A 345 27.41 -15.02 16.44
N GLU A 346 26.20 -15.46 16.84
CA GLU A 346 25.04 -15.52 15.93
C GLU A 346 24.60 -14.13 15.44
N ALA A 347 24.62 -13.14 16.34
CA ALA A 347 24.23 -11.76 16.03
C ALA A 347 25.18 -11.00 15.08
N SER A 348 26.40 -11.50 14.80
CA SER A 348 27.30 -10.89 13.80
C SER A 348 27.17 -11.49 12.40
N LYS A 349 26.43 -12.59 12.26
CA LYS A 349 26.29 -13.33 11.00
C LYS A 349 25.20 -12.76 10.11
N PHE A 350 24.15 -12.23 10.72
CA PHE A 350 22.93 -11.81 10.05
C PHE A 350 22.72 -10.30 10.19
N LYS A 351 22.29 -9.66 9.12
CA LYS A 351 21.95 -8.24 9.13
C LYS A 351 20.74 -8.04 10.06
N PRO A 352 20.70 -6.98 10.89
CA PRO A 352 19.52 -6.67 11.68
C PRO A 352 18.27 -6.64 10.79
N GLY A 353 17.27 -7.45 11.14
CA GLY A 353 16.01 -7.59 10.39
C GLY A 353 15.95 -8.74 9.38
N SER A 354 17.02 -9.52 9.15
CA SER A 354 16.89 -10.77 8.39
C SER A 354 16.43 -11.89 9.31
N ILE A 355 15.26 -12.46 9.03
CA ILE A 355 14.76 -13.66 9.71
C ILE A 355 15.79 -14.78 9.47
N PRO A 356 16.38 -15.37 10.52
CA PRO A 356 17.26 -16.52 10.33
C PRO A 356 16.41 -17.64 9.74
N ASP A 357 16.88 -18.22 8.64
CA ASP A 357 16.30 -19.41 8.02
C ASP A 357 16.53 -20.61 8.95
N ARG A 358 15.77 -20.65 10.06
CA ARG A 358 15.85 -21.69 11.07
C ARG A 358 14.77 -22.71 10.73
N PRO A 359 15.12 -23.97 10.41
CA PRO A 359 14.11 -25.02 10.34
C PRO A 359 13.40 -25.09 11.71
N PRO A 360 12.06 -25.17 11.73
CA PRO A 360 11.29 -25.12 12.97
C PRO A 360 11.78 -26.22 13.91
N ARG A 361 12.24 -25.82 15.11
CA ARG A 361 12.61 -26.77 16.15
C ARG A 361 11.34 -27.49 16.58
N ARG A 362 11.34 -28.81 16.43
CA ARG A 362 10.17 -29.69 16.49
C ARG A 362 9.45 -29.75 17.84
N ASN A 363 9.89 -29.02 18.88
CA ASN A 363 9.49 -29.26 20.28
C ASN A 363 9.06 -28.02 21.09
N ASP A 364 8.94 -26.83 20.52
CA ASP A 364 8.37 -25.69 21.28
C ASP A 364 6.84 -25.66 21.10
N THR A 365 6.15 -26.51 21.88
CA THR A 365 4.72 -26.33 22.15
C THR A 365 4.54 -25.03 22.93
N VAL A 366 4.12 -23.98 22.23
CA VAL A 366 3.68 -22.73 22.85
C VAL A 366 2.30 -22.98 23.48
N PHE A 367 2.28 -23.16 24.81
CA PHE A 367 1.04 -23.02 25.56
C PHE A 367 0.74 -21.52 25.68
N VAL A 368 -0.28 -21.09 24.94
CA VAL A 368 -0.91 -19.79 25.14
C VAL A 368 -1.84 -19.94 26.34
N HIS A 369 -1.61 -19.14 27.38
CA HIS A 369 -2.55 -18.96 28.48
C HIS A 369 -3.14 -17.56 28.42
#